data_AF-A0A938KAE3-F1
#
_entry.id   AF-A0A938KAE3-F1
#
_cell.length_a   1.000
_cell.length_b   1.000
_cell.length_c   1.000
_cell.angle_alpha   90.00
_cell.angle_beta   90.00
_cell.angle_gamma   90.00
#
_symmetry.space_group_name_H-M   'P 1'
#
loop_
_entity.id
_entity.type
_entity.pdbx_description
1 polymer ?
#
loop_
_entity_poly.entity_id
_entity_poly.type
_entity_poly.pdbx_seq_one_letter_code
_entity_poly.pdbx_strand_id
1 'polypeptide(L)' 'MNTKALNEQEVIHEAMTVLLEHLEPAKVAKFLAARPISGEDYLALRERIFAGETVDSLADKIRAFEQAEGKS' A
#
# COMPACT_ATOMS: atom_id res chain seq x y z
N MET A 1 -4.98 32.10 -0.11
CA MET A 1 -5.38 30.78 -0.64
C MET A 1 -4.94 29.74 0.38
N ASN A 2 -5.89 29.08 1.06
CA ASN A 2 -5.59 27.92 1.91
C ASN A 2 -5.58 26.68 1.01
N THR A 3 -4.42 26.32 0.47
CA THR A 3 -4.24 25.05 -0.22
C THR A 3 -4.21 23.95 0.85
N LYS A 4 -5.36 23.31 1.09
CA LYS A 4 -5.43 22.09 1.88
C LYS A 4 -4.49 21.10 1.20
N ALA A 5 -3.42 20.68 1.87
CA ALA A 5 -2.49 19.70 1.32
C ALA A 5 -3.30 18.46 0.93
N LEU A 6 -3.26 18.06 -0.35
CA LEU A 6 -3.87 16.81 -0.78
C LEU A 6 -3.16 15.67 -0.05
N ASN A 7 -3.92 14.83 0.63
CA ASN A 7 -3.38 13.65 1.28
C ASN A 7 -2.87 12.69 0.21
N GLU A 8 -1.58 12.39 0.24
CA GLU A 8 -0.93 11.50 -0.71
C GLU A 8 -1.59 10.12 -0.76
N GLN A 9 -2.08 9.61 0.37
CA GLN A 9 -2.80 8.33 0.42
C GLN A 9 -4.15 8.39 -0.30
N GLU A 10 -4.89 9.51 -0.19
CA GLU A 10 -6.16 9.69 -0.91
C GLU A 10 -5.94 9.74 -2.42
N VAL A 11 -4.89 10.45 -2.85
CA VAL A 11 -4.51 10.56 -4.27
C VAL A 11 -4.09 9.20 -4.84
N ILE A 12 -3.29 8.43 -4.09
CA ILE A 12 -2.87 7.08 -4.51
C ILE A 12 -4.08 6.14 -4.60
N HIS A 13 -4.99 6.19 -3.63
CA HIS A 13 -6.20 5.36 -3.63
C HIS A 13 -7.11 5.67 -4.82
N GLU A 14 -7.34 6.95 -5.12
CA GLU A 14 -8.12 7.40 -6.27
C GLU A 14 -7.49 6.93 -7.58
N ALA A 15 -6.17 7.11 -7.74
CA ALA A 15 -5.45 6.65 -8.93
C ALA A 15 -5.53 5.13 -9.12
N MET A 16 -5.37 4.34 -8.04
CA MET A 16 -5.49 2.88 -8.10
C MET A 16 -6.90 2.42 -8.49
N THR A 17 -7.92 3.11 -8.00
CA THR A 17 -9.33 2.82 -8.34
C THR A 17 -9.55 2.99 -9.84
N VAL A 18 -9.17 4.15 -10.40
CA VAL A 18 -9.30 4.44 -11.84
C VAL A 18 -8.51 3.43 -12.69
N LEU A 19 -7.29 3.08 -12.28
CA LEU A 19 -6.48 2.10 -13.00
C LEU A 19 -7.12 0.72 -13.02
N LEU A 20 -7.70 0.26 -11.91
CA LEU A 20 -8.35 -1.06 -11.83
C LEU A 20 -9.72 -1.09 -12.52
N GLU A 21 -10.40 0.05 -12.66
CA GLU A 21 -11.63 0.17 -13.46
C GLU A 21 -11.37 0.05 -14.97
N HIS A 22 -10.21 0.49 -15.44
CA HIS A 22 -9.90 0.60 -16.87
C HIS A 22 -8.87 -0.41 -17.39
N LEU A 23 -8.11 -1.06 -16.50
CA LEU A 23 -7.08 -2.01 -16.86
C LEU A 23 -7.25 -3.30 -16.10
N GLU A 24 -6.94 -4.41 -16.77
CA GLU A 24 -6.85 -5.69 -16.09
C GLU A 24 -5.79 -5.66 -14.98
N PRO A 25 -6.00 -6.34 -13.85
CA PRO A 25 -5.07 -6.34 -12.72
C PRO A 25 -3.61 -6.66 -13.10
N ALA A 26 -3.41 -7.58 -14.06
CA ALA A 26 -2.08 -7.94 -14.55
C ALA A 26 -1.37 -6.78 -15.26
N LYS A 27 -2.10 -5.90 -15.94
CA LYS A 27 -1.56 -4.71 -16.62
C LYS A 27 -1.22 -3.62 -15.61
N VAL A 28 -2.07 -3.43 -14.60
CA VAL A 28 -1.79 -2.52 -13.47
C VAL A 28 -0.55 -2.98 -12.72
N ALA A 29 -0.42 -4.27 -12.41
CA ALA A 29 0.76 -4.82 -11.74
C ALA A 29 2.06 -4.59 -12.54
N LYS A 30 2.03 -4.81 -13.87
CA LYS A 30 3.18 -4.50 -14.75
C LYS A 30 3.50 -3.01 -14.78
N PHE A 31 2.50 -2.14 -14.80
CA PHE A 31 2.67 -0.69 -14.79
C PHE A 31 3.34 -0.21 -13.49
N LEU A 32 2.87 -0.69 -12.33
CA LEU A 32 3.47 -0.39 -11.03
C LEU A 32 4.90 -0.94 -10.89
N ALA A 33 5.17 -2.13 -11.44
CA ALA A 33 6.52 -2.68 -11.47
C ALA A 33 7.47 -1.87 -12.37
N ALA A 34 6.96 -1.22 -13.42
CA ALA A 34 7.75 -0.41 -14.34
C ALA A 34 8.02 1.02 -13.81
N ARG A 35 7.22 1.51 -12.86
CA ARG A 35 7.46 2.77 -12.15
C ARG A 35 7.05 2.67 -10.67
N PRO A 36 7.97 2.85 -9.72
CA PRO A 36 7.60 3.10 -8.34
C PRO A 36 6.74 4.37 -8.28
N ILE A 37 5.45 4.24 -7.96
CA ILE A 37 4.54 5.38 -7.77
C ILE A 37 4.81 6.06 -6.43
N SER A 38 5.31 5.32 -5.44
CA SER A 38 5.99 5.90 -4.28
C SER A 38 7.33 6.44 -4.74
N GLY A 39 7.70 7.66 -4.34
CA GLY A 39 9.05 8.21 -4.61
C GLY A 39 10.21 7.38 -4.05
N GLU A 40 9.92 6.29 -3.34
CA GLU A 40 10.84 5.21 -2.97
C GLU A 40 10.53 3.94 -3.77
N ASP A 41 11.57 3.18 -4.12
CA ASP A 41 11.46 1.82 -4.66
C ASP A 41 10.65 0.95 -3.70
N TYR A 42 9.38 0.71 -4.03
CA TYR A 42 8.46 -0.09 -3.22
C TYR A 42 9.01 -1.50 -2.96
N LEU A 43 9.77 -2.07 -3.89
CA LEU A 43 10.37 -3.39 -3.70
C LEU A 43 11.44 -3.32 -2.62
N ALA A 44 12.32 -2.31 -2.66
CA ALA A 44 13.32 -2.08 -1.62
C ALA A 44 12.68 -1.74 -0.25
N LEU A 45 11.62 -0.93 -0.25
CA LEU A 45 10.86 -0.61 0.95
C LEU A 45 10.22 -1.85 1.56
N ARG A 46 9.56 -2.68 0.74
CA ARG A 46 8.93 -3.94 1.13
C ARG A 46 9.95 -4.89 1.73
N GLU A 47 11.09 -5.08 1.07
CA GLU A 47 12.16 -5.94 1.60
C GLU A 47 12.69 -5.43 2.95
N ARG A 48 12.81 -4.12 3.12
CA ARG A 48 13.26 -3.51 4.38
C ARG A 48 12.25 -3.69 5.53
N ILE A 49 10.97 -3.41 5.29
CA ILE A 49 9.95 -3.42 6.37
C ILE A 49 9.47 -4.82 6.74
N PHE A 50 9.62 -5.80 5.83
CA PHE A 50 9.26 -7.19 6.07
C PHE A 50 10.49 -8.11 6.23
N ALA A 51 11.67 -7.54 6.44
CA ALA A 51 12.90 -8.31 6.63
C ALA A 51 12.76 -9.22 7.86
N GLY A 52 12.87 -10.54 7.65
CA GLY A 52 12.75 -11.53 8.73
C GLY A 52 11.31 -11.83 9.16
N GLU A 53 10.31 -11.23 8.52
CA GLU A 53 8.90 -11.55 8.74
C GLU A 53 8.49 -12.80 7.94
N THR A 54 7.69 -13.65 8.55
CA THR A 54 7.02 -14.77 7.89
C THR A 54 5.53 -14.46 7.75
N VAL A 55 4.83 -15.26 6.94
CA VAL A 55 3.36 -15.18 6.85
C VAL A 55 2.72 -15.35 8.23
N ASP A 56 3.28 -16.24 9.06
CA ASP A 56 2.79 -16.48 10.42
C ASP A 56 3.02 -15.27 11.34
N SER A 57 4.21 -14.65 11.32
CA SER A 57 4.49 -13.48 12.16
C SER A 57 3.64 -12.27 11.77
N LEU A 58 3.35 -12.10 10.47
CA LEU A 58 2.45 -11.07 9.98
C LEU A 58 0.99 -11.33 10.40
N ALA A 59 0.54 -12.58 10.30
CA ALA A 59 -0.81 -12.96 10.75
C ALA A 59 -1.00 -12.69 12.24
N ASP A 60 0.00 -12.98 13.07
CA ASP A 60 -0.05 -12.72 14.51
C ASP A 60 -0.09 -11.22 14.83
N LYS A 61 0.69 -10.41 14.11
CA LYS A 61 0.66 -8.93 14.25
C LYS A 61 -0.69 -8.34 13.83
N ILE A 62 -1.29 -8.85 12.76
CA ILE A 62 -2.62 -8.43 12.30
C ILE A 62 -3.66 -8.74 13.37
N ARG A 63 -3.69 -9.98 13.90
CA ARG A 63 -4.60 -10.36 14.99
C ARG A 63 -4.41 -9.50 16.23
N ALA A 64 -3.17 -9.20 16.61
CA ALA A 64 -2.88 -8.35 17.77
C ALA A 64 -3.39 -6.92 17.57
N PHE A 65 -3.26 -6.37 16.36
CA PHE A 65 -3.79 -5.06 15.98
C PHE A 65 -5.33 -5.03 16.03
N GLU A 66 -5.99 -6.01 15.40
CA GLU A 66 -7.46 -6.14 15.41
C GLU A 66 -8.02 -6.27 16.84
N GLN A 67 -7.33 -7.01 17.71
CA GLN A 67 -7.71 -7.14 19.13
C GLN A 67 -7.46 -5.87 19.94
N ALA A 68 -6.49 -5.04 19.54
CA ALA A 68 -6.23 -3.75 20.16
C ALA A 68 -7.29 -2.71 19.74
N GLU A 69 -7.75 -2.73 18.49
CA GLU A 69 -8.81 -1.84 17.99
C GLU A 69 -10.22 -2.29 18.42
N GLY A 70 -10.45 -3.58 18.66
CA GLY A 70 -11.71 -4.13 19.19
C GLY A 70 -11.97 -3.87 20.67
N LYS A 71 -11.16 -3.05 21.35
CA LYS A 71 -11.31 -2.68 22.78
C LYS A 71 -11.79 -1.24 23.01
N SER A 72 -12.26 -0.52 21.98
CA SER A 72 -12.87 0.80 22.14
C SER A 72 -14.39 0.80 22.08
#